data_AF-A0A925IBF1-F1
#
_entry.id   AF-A0A925IBF1-F1
#
_cell.length_a   1.000
_cell.length_b   1.000
_cell.length_c   1.000
_cell.angle_alpha   90.00
_cell.angle_beta   90.00
_cell.angle_gamma   90.00
#
_symmetry.space_group_name_H-M   'P 1'
#
loop_
_entity.id
_entity.type
_entity.pdbx_description
1 polymer ?
#
loop_
_entity_poly.entity_id
_entity_poly.type
_entity_poly.pdbx_seq_one_letter_code
_entity_poly.pdbx_strand_id
1 'polypeptide(L)'
;MESQFVFLDKEELSLPAMLDRLQIPSRQGVVMMPFFPREFTRVHFSRQSYMTDDLLRDTNIQIKVRNIWDTYRAMGRRAAPVGGDTLQKMMMQVRMATDKIKARGGKILFVRTPSSGPSLMGEQKGFPREKYWDPLLNITGSQGIHFLDYPATNHFICPEWSHLSVQDAKVYTAELARIMQTEKGWTFPASTNKE
;
A
#
# COMPACT_ATOMS: atom_id res chain seq x y z
N MET A 1 -34.69 4.62 19.47
CA MET A 1 -33.91 3.56 20.15
C MET A 1 -32.43 3.91 20.15
N GLU A 2 -31.81 4.25 19.01
CA GLU A 2 -30.41 4.73 18.96
C GLU A 2 -30.11 5.96 19.82
N SER A 3 -31.06 6.89 19.94
CA SER A 3 -30.94 8.10 20.78
C SER A 3 -30.75 7.83 22.27
N GLN A 4 -30.85 6.57 22.71
CA GLN A 4 -30.65 6.12 24.09
C GLN A 4 -29.25 5.50 24.30
N PHE A 5 -28.45 5.35 23.24
CA PHE A 5 -27.11 4.76 23.30
C PHE A 5 -26.04 5.82 22.99
N VAL A 6 -24.92 5.77 23.73
CA VAL A 6 -23.70 6.50 23.39
C VAL A 6 -22.74 5.53 22.73
N PHE A 7 -22.36 5.81 21.49
CA PHE A 7 -21.38 5.01 20.75
C PHE A 7 -19.98 5.56 20.98
N LEU A 8 -19.10 4.74 21.57
CA LEU A 8 -17.69 5.08 21.74
C LEU A 8 -16.94 5.13 20.40
N ASP A 9 -17.45 4.43 19.39
CA ASP A 9 -16.92 4.42 18.03
C ASP A 9 -18.09 4.61 17.04
N LYS A 10 -18.48 5.87 16.85
CA LYS A 10 -19.62 6.21 15.98
C LYS A 10 -19.34 5.90 14.51
N GLU A 11 -18.08 5.96 14.08
CA GLU A 11 -17.69 5.72 12.69
C GLU A 11 -17.84 4.24 12.31
N GLU A 12 -17.68 3.32 13.27
CA GLU A 12 -17.69 1.88 12.99
C GLU A 12 -18.84 1.10 13.62
N LEU A 13 -19.43 1.61 14.71
CA LEU A 13 -20.43 0.88 15.52
C LEU A 13 -21.79 1.57 15.60
N SER A 14 -21.98 2.74 14.96
CA SER A 14 -23.32 3.32 14.82
C SER A 14 -24.20 2.48 13.88
N LEU A 15 -25.51 2.56 14.01
CA LEU A 15 -26.43 1.83 13.13
C LEU A 15 -26.19 2.17 11.65
N PRO A 16 -26.01 3.44 11.23
CA PRO A 16 -25.68 3.74 9.84
C PRO A 16 -24.41 3.03 9.36
N ALA A 17 -23.33 3.05 10.16
CA ALA A 17 -22.07 2.38 9.82
C ALA A 17 -22.22 0.85 9.71
N MET A 18 -23.05 0.24 10.56
CA MET A 18 -23.35 -1.18 10.49
C MET A 18 -24.23 -1.55 9.29
N LEU A 19 -25.20 -0.69 8.94
CA LEU A 19 -26.07 -0.89 7.77
C LEU A 19 -25.29 -0.87 6.46
N ASP A 20 -24.30 0.02 6.32
CA ASP A 20 -23.44 0.09 5.14
C ASP A 20 -22.61 -1.18 4.92
N ARG A 21 -22.40 -1.98 5.96
CA ARG A 21 -21.65 -3.24 5.92
C ARG A 21 -22.55 -4.48 5.80
N LEU A 22 -23.88 -4.31 5.72
CA LEU A 22 -24.81 -5.41 5.61
C LEU A 22 -24.61 -6.13 4.27
N GLN A 23 -24.32 -7.43 4.32
CA GLN A 23 -24.13 -8.25 3.13
C GLN A 23 -25.47 -8.63 2.51
N ILE A 24 -26.10 -7.66 1.84
CA ILE A 24 -27.34 -7.87 1.09
C ILE A 24 -27.01 -8.70 -0.16
N PRO A 25 -27.74 -9.81 -0.41
CA PRO A 25 -27.53 -10.61 -1.62
C PRO A 25 -27.60 -9.75 -2.88
N SER A 26 -26.64 -9.95 -3.77
CA SER A 26 -26.61 -9.27 -5.05
C SER A 26 -27.79 -9.72 -5.92
N ARG A 27 -28.30 -8.80 -6.75
CA ARG A 27 -29.31 -9.14 -7.75
C ARG A 27 -28.73 -10.17 -8.74
N GLN A 28 -29.60 -10.96 -9.36
CA GLN A 28 -29.19 -11.93 -10.37
C GLN A 28 -28.35 -11.26 -11.47
N GLY A 29 -27.20 -11.86 -11.80
CA GLY A 29 -26.26 -11.36 -12.79
C GLY A 29 -25.26 -10.31 -12.28
N VAL A 30 -25.39 -9.84 -11.05
CA VAL A 30 -24.42 -8.92 -10.43
C VAL A 30 -23.33 -9.73 -9.72
N VAL A 31 -22.09 -9.59 -10.17
CA VAL A 31 -20.91 -10.14 -9.50
C VAL A 31 -20.32 -9.06 -8.59
N MET A 32 -20.36 -9.29 -7.29
CA MET A 32 -19.71 -8.42 -6.31
C MET A 32 -18.32 -8.93 -5.98
N MET A 33 -17.39 -7.97 -5.82
CA MET A 33 -16.09 -8.26 -5.24
C MET A 33 -16.23 -8.58 -3.75
N PRO A 34 -15.36 -9.43 -3.20
CA PRO A 34 -15.39 -9.72 -1.78
C PRO A 34 -15.08 -8.47 -0.96
N PHE A 35 -15.83 -8.28 0.12
CA PHE A 35 -15.59 -7.21 1.08
C PHE A 35 -14.47 -7.58 2.04
N PHE A 36 -13.52 -6.67 2.23
CA PHE A 36 -12.54 -6.82 3.31
C PHE A 36 -13.24 -6.73 4.68
N PRO A 37 -12.80 -7.50 5.68
CA PRO A 37 -13.34 -7.40 7.04
C PRO A 37 -13.08 -5.99 7.61
N ARG A 38 -13.96 -5.53 8.50
CA ARG A 38 -13.85 -4.20 9.13
C ARG A 38 -12.54 -4.03 9.89
N GLU A 39 -12.06 -5.11 10.47
CA GLU A 39 -10.84 -5.17 11.25
C GLU A 39 -9.58 -5.02 10.36
N PHE A 40 -9.70 -5.10 9.03
CA PHE A 40 -8.55 -4.98 8.14
C PHE A 40 -7.87 -3.61 8.26
N THR A 41 -8.63 -2.53 8.10
CA THR A 41 -8.09 -1.18 8.09
C THR A 41 -9.04 -0.17 8.70
N ARG A 42 -8.48 0.80 9.41
CA ARG A 42 -9.15 2.01 9.89
C ARG A 42 -8.34 3.23 9.48
N VAL A 43 -8.98 4.39 9.50
CA VAL A 43 -8.37 5.65 9.10
C VAL A 43 -8.50 6.64 10.24
N HIS A 44 -7.38 7.19 10.72
CA HIS A 44 -7.42 8.28 11.69
C HIS A 44 -7.96 9.57 11.05
N PHE A 45 -8.43 10.51 11.88
CA PHE A 45 -8.81 11.85 11.42
C PHE A 45 -7.70 12.56 10.59
N SER A 46 -6.43 12.29 10.91
CA SER A 46 -5.26 12.75 10.14
C SER A 46 -5.07 12.08 8.78
N ARG A 47 -6.01 11.21 8.36
CA ARG A 47 -6.00 10.41 7.12
C ARG A 47 -4.92 9.33 7.07
N GLN A 48 -4.31 9.01 8.21
CA GLN A 48 -3.42 7.87 8.32
C GLN A 48 -4.24 6.57 8.40
N SER A 49 -4.12 5.72 7.39
CA SER A 49 -4.65 4.36 7.44
C SER A 49 -3.75 3.46 8.29
N TYR A 50 -4.36 2.57 9.06
CA TYR A 50 -3.66 1.62 9.90
C TYR A 50 -4.41 0.29 10.00
N MET A 51 -3.64 -0.76 10.28
CA MET A 51 -4.15 -2.10 10.54
C MET A 51 -4.60 -2.20 12.00
N THR A 52 -5.77 -2.78 12.26
CA THR A 52 -6.27 -2.86 13.65
C THR A 52 -5.56 -3.93 14.46
N ASP A 53 -5.53 -3.76 15.78
CA ASP A 53 -5.00 -4.77 16.70
C ASP A 53 -5.79 -6.08 16.64
N ASP A 54 -7.07 -6.04 16.27
CA ASP A 54 -7.90 -7.24 16.14
C ASP A 54 -7.44 -8.10 14.96
N LEU A 55 -7.08 -7.50 13.83
CA LEU A 55 -6.47 -8.25 12.71
C LEU A 55 -5.12 -8.86 13.11
N LEU A 56 -4.30 -8.13 13.86
CA LEU A 56 -2.99 -8.62 14.30
C LEU A 56 -3.11 -9.79 15.27
N ARG A 57 -4.13 -9.79 16.14
CA ARG A 57 -4.35 -10.83 17.15
C ARG A 57 -5.09 -12.06 16.61
N ASP A 58 -6.00 -11.92 15.66
CA ASP A 58 -6.80 -13.03 15.14
C ASP A 58 -6.32 -13.50 13.76
N THR A 59 -5.70 -14.68 13.75
CA THR A 59 -5.21 -15.33 12.54
C THR A 59 -6.32 -15.66 11.54
N ASN A 60 -7.57 -15.86 11.98
CA ASN A 60 -8.70 -16.09 11.08
C ASN A 60 -9.02 -14.84 10.26
N ILE A 61 -8.92 -13.64 10.85
CA ILE A 61 -9.14 -12.40 10.12
C ILE A 61 -8.01 -12.21 9.09
N GLN A 62 -6.76 -12.52 9.45
CA GLN A 62 -5.64 -12.51 8.50
C GLN A 62 -5.86 -13.49 7.35
N ILE A 63 -6.37 -14.71 7.62
CA ILE A 63 -6.71 -15.69 6.58
C ILE A 63 -7.79 -15.13 5.66
N LYS A 64 -8.85 -14.49 6.20
CA LYS A 64 -9.90 -13.87 5.38
C LYS A 64 -9.35 -12.82 4.42
N VAL A 65 -8.50 -11.90 4.91
CA VAL A 65 -7.88 -10.88 4.07
C VAL A 65 -6.97 -11.50 3.00
N ARG A 66 -6.16 -12.51 3.37
CA ARG A 66 -5.31 -13.25 2.42
C ARG A 66 -6.11 -13.96 1.33
N ASN A 67 -7.22 -14.61 1.68
CA ASN A 67 -8.10 -15.26 0.72
C ASN A 67 -8.73 -14.27 -0.28
N ILE A 68 -9.02 -13.05 0.17
CA ILE A 68 -9.48 -11.97 -0.70
C ILE A 68 -8.37 -11.58 -1.68
N TRP A 69 -7.13 -11.40 -1.23
CA TRP A 69 -6.00 -11.16 -2.13
C TRP A 69 -5.76 -12.30 -3.11
N ASP A 70 -5.90 -13.55 -2.68
CA ASP A 70 -5.82 -14.71 -3.55
C ASP A 70 -6.91 -14.70 -4.63
N THR A 71 -8.11 -14.21 -4.30
CA THR A 71 -9.19 -14.03 -5.28
C THR A 71 -8.78 -13.03 -6.35
N TYR A 72 -8.29 -11.85 -5.97
CA TYR A 72 -7.78 -10.86 -6.92
C TYR A 72 -6.62 -11.40 -7.76
N ARG A 73 -5.70 -12.16 -7.14
CA ARG A 73 -4.59 -12.80 -7.85
C ARG A 73 -5.09 -13.84 -8.85
N ALA A 74 -6.10 -14.62 -8.50
CA ALA A 74 -6.70 -15.61 -9.40
C ALA A 74 -7.37 -14.95 -10.61
N MET A 75 -8.09 -13.83 -10.38
CA MET A 75 -8.71 -13.04 -11.45
C MET A 75 -7.65 -12.44 -12.39
N GLY A 76 -6.55 -11.94 -11.83
CA GLY A 76 -5.44 -11.37 -12.60
C GLY A 76 -4.54 -12.39 -13.30
N ARG A 77 -4.61 -13.69 -12.93
CA ARG A 77 -3.66 -14.72 -13.40
C ARG A 77 -3.60 -14.88 -14.92
N ARG A 78 -4.68 -14.55 -15.63
CA ARG A 78 -4.76 -14.65 -17.09
C ARG A 78 -4.25 -13.41 -17.81
N ALA A 79 -4.10 -12.29 -17.11
CA ALA A 79 -3.53 -11.08 -17.66
C ALA A 79 -2.00 -11.18 -17.61
N ALA A 80 -1.35 -11.17 -18.77
CA ALA A 80 0.10 -11.05 -18.82
C ALA A 80 0.52 -9.70 -18.21
N PRO A 81 1.64 -9.64 -17.46
CA PRO A 81 2.26 -8.38 -17.08
C PRO A 81 2.44 -7.47 -18.30
N VAL A 82 2.26 -6.16 -18.11
CA VAL A 82 2.37 -5.18 -19.21
C VAL A 82 3.78 -5.22 -19.79
N GLY A 83 3.90 -5.55 -21.07
CA GLY A 83 5.17 -5.60 -21.80
C GLY A 83 5.16 -4.79 -23.08
N GLY A 84 6.26 -4.88 -23.83
CA GLY A 84 6.40 -4.30 -25.18
C GLY A 84 6.09 -2.80 -25.24
N ASP A 85 5.45 -2.39 -26.33
CA ASP A 85 5.13 -0.98 -26.61
C ASP A 85 4.26 -0.34 -25.54
N THR A 86 3.36 -1.10 -24.91
CA THR A 86 2.50 -0.57 -23.85
C THR A 86 3.33 -0.18 -22.63
N LEU A 87 4.29 -1.03 -22.23
CA LEU A 87 5.20 -0.71 -21.13
C LEU A 87 6.03 0.54 -21.45
N GLN A 88 6.56 0.63 -22.68
CA GLN A 88 7.33 1.79 -23.13
C GLN A 88 6.50 3.09 -23.10
N LYS A 89 5.25 3.04 -23.56
CA LYS A 89 4.32 4.18 -23.49
C LYS A 89 4.07 4.61 -22.03
N MET A 90 3.86 3.66 -21.12
CA MET A 90 3.69 3.96 -19.69
C MET A 90 4.96 4.58 -19.08
N MET A 91 6.14 4.02 -19.37
CA MET A 91 7.42 4.58 -18.92
C MET A 91 7.64 6.01 -19.42
N MET A 92 7.31 6.27 -20.69
CA MET A 92 7.37 7.62 -21.27
C MET A 92 6.38 8.59 -20.62
N GLN A 93 5.17 8.15 -20.29
CA GLN A 93 4.21 8.96 -19.54
C GLN A 93 4.75 9.34 -18.15
N VAL A 94 5.36 8.39 -17.44
CA VAL A 94 5.99 8.67 -16.14
C VAL A 94 7.15 9.65 -16.32
N ARG A 95 8.02 9.45 -17.32
CA ARG A 95 9.09 10.40 -17.63
C ARG A 95 8.55 11.81 -17.88
N MET A 96 7.52 11.95 -18.71
CA MET A 96 6.92 13.26 -18.99
C MET A 96 6.37 13.93 -17.72
N ALA A 97 5.79 13.16 -16.81
CA ALA A 97 5.32 13.66 -15.53
C ALA A 97 6.50 14.07 -14.62
N THR A 98 7.55 13.24 -14.54
CA THR A 98 8.74 13.56 -13.74
C THR A 98 9.46 14.79 -14.25
N ASP A 99 9.60 14.95 -15.57
CA ASP A 99 10.27 16.08 -16.20
C ASP A 99 9.51 17.39 -15.91
N LYS A 100 8.18 17.36 -15.93
CA LYS A 100 7.34 18.52 -15.57
C LYS A 100 7.51 18.94 -14.11
N ILE A 101 7.61 17.98 -13.19
CA ILE A 101 7.84 18.26 -11.76
C ILE A 101 9.24 18.85 -11.56
N LYS A 102 10.27 18.24 -12.17
CA LYS A 102 11.67 18.71 -12.10
C LYS A 102 11.83 20.12 -12.69
N ALA A 103 11.17 20.41 -13.82
CA ALA A 103 11.17 21.73 -14.44
C ALA A 103 10.57 22.83 -13.55
N ARG A 104 9.77 22.47 -12.55
CA ARG A 104 9.22 23.39 -11.53
C ARG A 104 10.06 23.45 -10.25
N GLY A 105 11.27 22.87 -10.26
CA GLY A 105 12.14 22.78 -9.09
C GLY A 105 11.81 21.64 -8.13
N GLY A 106 10.85 20.77 -8.47
CA GLY A 106 10.51 19.61 -7.66
C GLY A 106 11.58 18.53 -7.70
N LYS A 107 11.84 17.89 -6.56
CA LYS A 107 12.70 16.70 -6.45
C LYS A 107 11.84 15.43 -6.46
N ILE A 108 12.34 14.37 -7.05
CA ILE A 108 11.63 13.09 -7.16
C ILE A 108 12.49 11.97 -6.63
N LEU A 109 11.88 11.16 -5.77
CA LEU A 109 12.43 9.91 -5.25
C LEU A 109 11.34 8.85 -5.35
N PHE A 110 11.62 7.76 -6.08
CA PHE A 110 10.70 6.62 -6.15
C PHE A 110 10.90 5.73 -4.93
N VAL A 111 9.80 5.18 -4.39
CA VAL A 111 9.86 4.27 -3.24
C VAL A 111 9.07 3.01 -3.57
N ARG A 112 9.69 1.84 -3.35
CA ARG A 112 9.03 0.53 -3.38
C ARG A 112 8.99 -0.01 -1.94
N THR A 113 7.81 0.07 -1.33
CA THR A 113 7.54 -0.34 0.06
C THR A 113 7.57 -1.86 0.25
N PRO A 114 7.74 -2.38 1.47
CA PRO A 114 7.76 -3.82 1.71
C PRO A 114 6.49 -4.56 1.28
N SER A 115 6.66 -5.76 0.77
CA SER A 115 5.65 -6.81 0.63
C SER A 115 6.32 -8.13 1.02
N SER A 116 5.54 -9.16 1.34
CA SER A 116 6.07 -10.45 1.81
C SER A 116 5.30 -11.62 1.21
N GLY A 117 5.78 -12.85 1.47
CA GLY A 117 5.07 -14.07 1.13
C GLY A 117 4.64 -14.19 -0.34
N PRO A 118 3.45 -14.75 -0.62
CA PRO A 118 2.93 -14.92 -1.98
C PRO A 118 2.81 -13.64 -2.81
N SER A 119 2.58 -12.48 -2.19
CA SER A 119 2.52 -11.21 -2.92
C SER A 119 3.89 -10.82 -3.46
N LEU A 120 4.93 -10.82 -2.63
CA LEU A 120 6.30 -10.55 -3.08
C LEU A 120 6.77 -11.56 -4.14
N MET A 121 6.49 -12.86 -3.93
CA MET A 121 6.83 -13.89 -4.92
C MET A 121 6.16 -13.66 -6.28
N GLY A 122 4.86 -13.29 -6.26
CA GLY A 122 4.11 -12.98 -7.47
C GLY A 122 4.64 -11.74 -8.19
N GLU A 123 4.96 -10.68 -7.43
CA GLU A 123 5.55 -9.45 -7.95
C GLU A 123 6.91 -9.71 -8.58
N GLN A 124 7.81 -10.46 -7.94
CA GLN A 124 9.12 -10.78 -8.50
C GLN A 124 9.04 -11.58 -9.81
N LYS A 125 8.05 -12.48 -9.91
CA LYS A 125 7.83 -13.28 -11.12
C LYS A 125 7.18 -12.48 -12.25
N GLY A 126 6.17 -11.67 -11.93
CA GLY A 126 5.39 -10.93 -12.92
C GLY A 126 6.05 -9.61 -13.34
N PHE A 127 6.66 -8.93 -12.38
CA PHE A 127 7.24 -7.59 -12.52
C PHE A 127 8.70 -7.56 -12.04
N PRO A 128 9.58 -8.38 -12.65
CA PRO A 128 10.98 -8.46 -12.25
C PRO A 128 11.68 -7.09 -12.33
N ARG A 129 12.48 -6.79 -11.31
CA ARG A 129 13.09 -5.47 -11.08
C ARG A 129 13.79 -4.92 -12.31
N GLU A 130 14.60 -5.74 -12.96
CA GLU A 130 15.44 -5.39 -14.10
C GLU A 130 14.63 -5.00 -15.35
N LYS A 131 13.36 -5.40 -15.43
CA LYS A 131 12.45 -5.06 -16.53
C LYS A 131 11.55 -3.86 -16.25
N TYR A 132 11.29 -3.56 -14.97
CA TYR A 132 10.31 -2.54 -14.58
C TYR A 132 10.91 -1.44 -13.73
N TRP A 133 11.48 -1.78 -12.58
CA TRP A 133 11.97 -0.82 -11.60
C TRP A 133 13.25 -0.12 -12.06
N ASP A 134 14.29 -0.88 -12.47
CA ASP A 134 15.55 -0.25 -12.88
C ASP A 134 15.39 0.61 -14.16
N PRO A 135 14.66 0.15 -15.20
CA PRO A 135 14.38 1.00 -16.37
C PRO A 135 13.56 2.24 -16.04
N LEU A 136 12.61 2.17 -15.09
CA LEU A 136 11.85 3.33 -14.61
C LEU A 136 12.77 4.40 -14.00
N LEU A 137 13.70 4.00 -13.14
CA LEU A 137 14.67 4.93 -12.55
C LEU A 137 15.57 5.53 -13.63
N ASN A 138 16.04 4.70 -14.57
CA ASN A 138 16.91 5.14 -15.66
C ASN A 138 16.22 6.15 -16.59
N ILE A 139 15.01 5.85 -17.08
CA ILE A 139 14.31 6.69 -18.05
C ILE A 139 13.87 8.03 -17.46
N THR A 140 13.58 8.06 -16.16
CA THR A 140 13.21 9.29 -15.45
C THR A 140 14.42 10.06 -14.93
N GLY A 141 15.62 9.46 -14.94
CA GLY A 141 16.82 10.00 -14.30
C GLY A 141 16.59 10.35 -12.83
N SER A 142 15.84 9.51 -12.11
CA SER A 142 15.45 9.76 -10.70
C SER A 142 16.03 8.68 -9.78
N GLN A 143 16.30 9.05 -8.53
CA GLN A 143 16.73 8.08 -7.53
C GLN A 143 15.55 7.22 -7.06
N GLY A 144 15.86 6.06 -6.49
CA GLY A 144 14.88 5.18 -5.88
C GLY A 144 15.36 4.57 -4.56
N ILE A 145 14.40 4.18 -3.72
CA ILE A 145 14.58 3.35 -2.54
C ILE A 145 13.72 2.11 -2.72
N HIS A 146 14.35 0.96 -2.91
CA HIS A 146 13.68 -0.33 -2.92
C HIS A 146 13.94 -1.02 -1.59
N PHE A 147 12.90 -1.43 -0.86
CA PHE A 147 13.07 -1.98 0.51
C PHE A 147 14.03 -3.19 0.60
N LEU A 148 14.15 -4.00 -0.48
CA LEU A 148 15.10 -5.12 -0.54
C LEU A 148 16.57 -4.71 -0.51
N ASP A 149 16.90 -3.46 -0.87
CA ASP A 149 18.28 -2.97 -0.96
C ASP A 149 18.87 -2.66 0.42
N TYR A 150 18.03 -2.69 1.46
CA TYR A 150 18.37 -2.20 2.79
C TYR A 150 18.10 -3.29 3.84
N PRO A 151 19.12 -3.77 4.58
CA PRO A 151 18.92 -4.73 5.67
C PRO A 151 17.91 -4.26 6.71
N ALA A 152 17.87 -2.95 6.96
CA ALA A 152 16.95 -2.32 7.89
C ALA A 152 15.48 -2.38 7.45
N THR A 153 15.18 -2.69 6.17
CA THR A 153 13.81 -2.73 5.66
C THR A 153 13.44 -4.01 4.91
N ASN A 154 14.39 -4.89 4.58
CA ASN A 154 14.13 -6.07 3.76
C ASN A 154 13.54 -7.27 4.50
N HIS A 155 13.41 -7.19 5.83
CA HIS A 155 13.06 -8.31 6.69
C HIS A 155 11.58 -8.31 7.16
N PHE A 156 10.80 -7.27 6.84
CA PHE A 156 9.43 -7.16 7.32
C PHE A 156 8.52 -8.24 6.73
N ILE A 157 7.65 -8.78 7.57
CA ILE A 157 6.61 -9.74 7.19
C ILE A 157 5.23 -9.10 7.34
N CYS A 158 4.63 -8.74 6.21
CA CYS A 158 3.28 -8.19 6.17
C CYS A 158 2.23 -9.24 6.59
N PRO A 159 1.31 -8.96 7.55
CA PRO A 159 0.32 -9.91 8.05
C PRO A 159 -0.62 -10.48 6.96
N GLU A 160 -0.89 -9.69 5.92
CA GLU A 160 -1.67 -10.09 4.74
C GLU A 160 -0.89 -9.99 3.43
N TRP A 161 0.45 -9.98 3.53
CA TRP A 161 1.44 -9.99 2.44
C TRP A 161 1.72 -8.67 1.71
N SER A 162 0.92 -7.61 1.87
CA SER A 162 1.05 -6.34 1.15
C SER A 162 1.25 -5.11 2.05
N HIS A 163 0.81 -5.13 3.30
CA HIS A 163 0.77 -4.01 4.23
C HIS A 163 1.44 -4.36 5.56
N LEU A 164 2.19 -3.40 6.11
CA LEU A 164 2.88 -3.54 7.38
C LEU A 164 1.91 -3.46 8.57
N SER A 165 2.28 -4.13 9.67
CA SER A 165 1.67 -3.86 10.98
C SER A 165 1.94 -2.41 11.41
N VAL A 166 1.18 -1.88 12.36
CA VAL A 166 1.42 -0.52 12.88
C VAL A 166 2.83 -0.38 13.47
N GLN A 167 3.30 -1.41 14.16
CA GLN A 167 4.63 -1.40 14.76
C GLN A 167 5.73 -1.41 13.69
N ASP A 168 5.62 -2.27 12.69
CA ASP A 168 6.59 -2.34 11.60
C ASP A 168 6.54 -1.10 10.71
N ALA A 169 5.37 -0.51 10.51
CA ALA A 169 5.20 0.74 9.76
C ALA A 169 5.95 1.91 10.42
N LYS A 170 5.95 1.99 11.76
CA LYS A 170 6.74 2.98 12.50
C LYS A 170 8.24 2.80 12.27
N VAL A 171 8.72 1.57 12.38
CA VAL A 171 10.15 1.25 12.14
C VAL A 171 10.52 1.54 10.69
N TYR A 172 9.74 1.06 9.73
CA TYR A 172 9.95 1.31 8.30
C TYR A 172 9.98 2.81 7.98
N THR A 173 9.06 3.59 8.55
CA THR A 173 8.99 5.04 8.30
C THR A 173 10.22 5.75 8.84
N ALA A 174 10.68 5.39 10.04
CA ALA A 174 11.90 5.95 10.62
C ALA A 174 13.14 5.60 9.77
N GLU A 175 13.27 4.34 9.35
CA GLU A 175 14.39 3.90 8.51
C GLU A 175 14.34 4.50 7.10
N LEU A 176 13.15 4.62 6.50
CA LEU A 176 12.97 5.29 5.22
C LEU A 176 13.42 6.76 5.31
N ALA A 177 12.99 7.50 6.34
CA ALA A 177 13.42 8.88 6.55
C ALA A 177 14.94 8.98 6.73
N ARG A 178 15.54 8.07 7.50
CA ARG A 178 16.99 7.99 7.70
C ARG A 178 17.72 7.75 6.36
N ILE A 179 17.31 6.74 5.58
CA ILE A 179 17.91 6.41 4.27
C ILE A 179 17.78 7.59 3.31
N MET A 180 16.60 8.24 3.29
CA MET A 180 16.37 9.44 2.48
C MET A 180 17.40 10.52 2.80
N GLN A 181 17.67 10.80 4.08
CA GLN A 181 18.65 11.80 4.50
C GLN A 181 20.09 11.38 4.22
N THR A 182 20.49 10.19 4.68
CA THR A 182 21.90 9.78 4.70
C THR A 182 22.43 9.31 3.35
N GLU A 183 21.57 8.74 2.50
CA GLU A 183 21.99 8.16 1.22
C GLU A 183 21.42 8.84 -0.02
N LYS A 184 20.24 9.47 0.10
CA LYS A 184 19.60 10.16 -1.03
C LYS A 184 19.74 11.67 -0.95
N GLY A 185 20.43 12.19 0.07
CA GLY A 185 20.65 13.63 0.25
C GLY A 185 19.34 14.41 0.42
N TRP A 186 18.29 13.75 0.90
CA TRP A 186 16.99 14.36 1.08
C TRP A 186 17.00 15.23 2.33
N THR A 187 16.51 16.45 2.20
CA THR A 187 16.35 17.37 3.34
C THR A 187 14.88 17.52 3.66
N PHE A 188 14.53 17.20 4.89
CA PHE A 188 13.20 17.53 5.41
C PHE A 188 13.22 18.98 5.90
N PRO A 189 12.14 19.76 5.71
CA PRO A 189 11.99 21.04 6.37
C PRO A 189 12.18 20.84 7.88
N ALA A 190 12.90 21.76 8.53
CA ALA A 190 12.98 21.75 9.98
C ALA A 190 11.55 21.78 10.54
N SER A 191 11.24 20.88 11.48
CA SER A 191 10.00 20.93 12.22
C SER A 191 9.94 22.29 12.90
N THR A 192 9.09 23.19 12.39
CA THR A 192 8.67 24.33 13.18
C THR A 192 7.80 23.73 14.28
N ASN A 193 8.41 23.44 15.42
CA ASN A 193 7.67 23.18 16.65
C ASN A 193 6.88 24.46 16.92
N LYS A 194 5.63 24.52 16.45
CA LYS A 194 4.64 25.41 17.03
C LYS A 194 4.13 24.67 18.25
N GLU A 195 4.58 25.15 19.41
CA GLU A 195 4.01 24.85 20.72
C GLU A 195 2.48 25.00 20.72
#